data_AF-A0A9P5H9M9-F1
#
_entry.id   AF-A0A9P5H9M9-F1
#
_cell.length_a   1.000
_cell.length_b   1.000
_cell.length_c   1.000
_cell.angle_alpha   90.00
_cell.angle_beta   90.00
_cell.angle_gamma   90.00
#
_symmetry.space_group_name_H-M   'P 1'
#
loop_
_entity.id
_entity.type
_entity.pdbx_description
1 polymer ?
#
loop_
_entity_poly.entity_id
_entity_poly.type
_entity_poly.pdbx_seq_one_letter_code
_entity_poly.pdbx_strand_id
1 'polypeptide(L)'
;MPLTDYLGLLDVGGNFIQVGVPDGGNLPPISVFTLIKTSVNIGGSLIGSPEEIEEMLQLALDKKIKPWIETRPMEEANQAIVDLEAGLPRYRYVLVNGKHL
;
A
#
# COMPACT_ATOMS: atom_id res chain seq x y z
N MET A 1 10.37 10.42 -0.15
CA MET A 1 9.23 10.38 -1.08
C MET A 1 9.02 11.77 -1.70
N PRO A 2 8.89 11.91 -3.03
CA PRO A 2 8.63 13.20 -3.69
C PRO A 2 7.15 13.62 -3.61
N LEU A 3 6.68 13.96 -2.41
CA LEU A 3 5.24 14.24 -2.16
C LEU A 3 4.70 15.39 -3.04
N THR A 4 5.43 16.49 -3.15
CA THR A 4 5.00 17.65 -3.94
C THR A 4 4.74 17.31 -5.41
N ASP A 5 5.55 16.42 -5.99
CA ASP A 5 5.39 15.99 -7.37
C ASP A 5 4.10 15.18 -7.55
N TYR A 6 3.78 14.31 -6.59
CA TYR A 6 2.51 13.58 -6.59
C TYR A 6 1.29 14.50 -6.45
N LEU A 7 1.36 15.52 -5.56
CA LEU A 7 0.27 16.48 -5.40
C LEU A 7 0.05 17.32 -6.67
N GLY A 8 1.11 17.55 -7.46
CA GLY A 8 1.03 18.24 -8.75
C GLY A 8 0.32 17.46 -9.85
N LEU A 9 0.13 16.13 -9.67
CA LEU A 9 -0.62 15.28 -10.61
C LEU A 9 -2.13 15.30 -10.38
N LEU A 10 -2.59 15.88 -9.25
CA LEU A 10 -4.00 15.94 -8.92
C LEU A 10 -4.72 17.04 -9.70
N ASP A 11 -5.94 16.73 -10.13
CA ASP A 11 -6.86 17.73 -10.66
C ASP A 11 -7.37 18.66 -9.54
N VAL A 12 -8.06 19.74 -9.92
CA VAL A 12 -8.66 20.69 -8.99
C VAL A 12 -9.63 19.96 -8.04
N GLY A 13 -9.42 20.11 -6.73
CA GLY A 13 -10.19 19.42 -5.69
C GLY A 13 -9.77 17.96 -5.44
N GLY A 14 -8.69 17.49 -6.06
CA GLY A 14 -8.23 16.10 -5.98
C GLY A 14 -7.80 15.66 -4.58
N ASN A 15 -7.82 14.34 -4.36
CA ASN A 15 -7.49 13.72 -3.08
C ASN A 15 -6.21 12.89 -3.19
N PHE A 16 -5.26 13.14 -2.30
CA PHE A 16 -4.12 12.25 -2.05
C PHE A 16 -4.37 11.46 -0.76
N ILE A 17 -4.41 10.13 -0.85
CA ILE A 17 -4.64 9.25 0.32
C ILE A 17 -3.34 8.53 0.66
N GLN A 18 -2.76 8.88 1.81
CA GLN A 18 -1.56 8.23 2.34
C GLN A 18 -1.94 6.92 3.03
N VAL A 19 -1.47 5.80 2.47
CA VAL A 19 -1.63 4.45 3.06
C VAL A 19 -0.31 3.84 3.55
N GLY A 20 0.83 4.32 3.03
CA GLY A 20 2.15 3.87 3.45
C GLY A 20 2.64 4.62 4.70
N VAL A 21 3.48 3.98 5.50
CA VAL A 21 4.16 4.62 6.62
C VAL A 21 5.65 4.70 6.30
N PRO A 22 6.18 5.88 5.90
CA PRO A 22 7.60 6.02 5.64
C PRO A 22 8.41 5.95 6.94
N ASP A 23 9.71 5.68 6.83
CA ASP A 23 10.62 5.67 7.97
C ASP A 23 10.53 6.97 8.78
N GLY A 24 10.43 6.82 10.10
CA GLY A 24 10.24 7.95 11.03
C GLY A 24 8.80 8.47 11.12
N GLY A 25 7.85 7.95 10.33
CA GLY A 25 6.41 8.18 10.48
C GLY A 25 5.92 9.58 10.10
N ASN A 26 6.78 10.44 9.53
CA ASN A 26 6.45 11.81 9.17
C ASN A 26 6.29 11.97 7.65
N LEU A 27 5.33 12.80 7.25
CA LEU A 27 5.27 13.29 5.87
C LEU A 27 6.37 14.35 5.64
N PRO A 28 6.90 14.47 4.40
CA PRO A 28 7.73 15.61 4.03
C PRO A 28 6.98 16.95 4.24
N PRO A 29 7.70 18.06 4.45
CA PRO A 29 7.08 19.39 4.53
C PRO A 29 6.23 19.71 3.29
N ILE A 30 5.05 20.28 3.50
CA ILE A 30 4.11 20.63 2.44
C ILE A 30 3.97 22.16 2.39
N SER A 31 4.11 22.72 1.19
CA SER A 31 3.86 24.16 0.97
C SER A 31 2.36 24.45 0.97
N VAL A 32 1.94 25.50 1.65
CA VAL A 32 0.54 25.98 1.64
C VAL A 32 0.08 26.31 0.21
N PHE A 33 0.98 26.83 -0.64
CA PHE A 33 0.66 27.12 -2.04
C PHE A 33 0.25 25.87 -2.84
N THR A 34 0.82 24.70 -2.52
CA THR A 34 0.45 23.43 -3.15
C THR A 34 -0.99 23.06 -2.82
N LEU A 35 -1.47 23.37 -1.62
CA LEU A 35 -2.84 23.09 -1.19
C LEU A 35 -3.84 24.06 -1.81
N ILE A 36 -3.56 25.37 -1.75
CA ILE A 36 -4.56 26.40 -2.12
C ILE A 36 -4.67 26.63 -3.62
N LYS A 37 -3.62 26.36 -4.41
CA LYS A 37 -3.61 26.65 -5.86
C LYS A 37 -4.65 25.80 -6.61
N THR A 38 -4.85 24.55 -6.20
CA THR A 38 -5.74 23.58 -6.83
C THR A 38 -6.71 22.95 -5.85
N SER A 39 -6.82 23.47 -4.62
CA SER A 39 -7.71 22.94 -3.58
C SER A 39 -7.47 21.44 -3.29
N VAL A 40 -6.21 21.03 -3.21
CA VAL A 40 -5.83 19.64 -2.97
C VAL A 40 -6.15 19.22 -1.54
N ASN A 41 -6.72 18.03 -1.41
CA ASN A 41 -7.02 17.37 -0.14
C ASN A 41 -6.00 16.27 0.16
N ILE A 42 -5.57 16.19 1.42
CA ILE A 42 -4.65 15.14 1.88
C ILE A 42 -5.33 14.41 3.03
N GLY A 43 -5.50 13.09 2.87
CA GLY A 43 -6.08 12.21 3.87
C GLY A 43 -5.17 11.03 4.16
N GLY A 44 -5.46 10.32 5.24
CA GLY A 44 -4.84 9.04 5.57
C GLY A 44 -5.90 7.94 5.66
N SER A 45 -5.50 6.70 5.43
CA SER A 45 -6.32 5.53 5.70
C SER A 45 -5.45 4.44 6.30
N LEU A 46 -5.90 3.88 7.42
CA LEU A 46 -5.22 2.80 8.12
C LEU A 46 -6.18 1.63 8.20
N ILE A 47 -6.04 0.70 7.24
CA ILE A 47 -6.86 -0.51 7.13
C ILE A 47 -8.37 -0.17 7.08
N GLY A 48 -9.24 -1.19 7.10
CA GLY A 48 -10.70 -1.05 7.11
C GLY A 48 -11.31 -1.76 8.31
N SER A 49 -12.57 -1.46 8.60
CA SER A 49 -13.38 -2.22 9.56
C SER A 49 -13.59 -3.67 9.08
N PRO A 50 -13.93 -4.62 9.98
CA PRO A 50 -14.22 -6.00 9.58
C PRO A 50 -15.31 -6.11 8.50
N GLU A 51 -16.35 -5.27 8.57
CA GLU A 51 -17.44 -5.22 7.59
C GLU A 51 -16.93 -4.77 6.21
N GLU A 52 -16.16 -3.68 6.15
CA GLU A 52 -15.54 -3.21 4.90
C GLU A 52 -14.56 -4.25 4.31
N ILE A 53 -13.85 -5.00 5.15
CA ILE A 53 -12.95 -6.07 4.70
C ILE A 53 -13.76 -7.21 4.08
N GLU A 54 -14.89 -7.61 4.68
CA GLU A 54 -15.77 -8.63 4.12
C GLU A 54 -16.32 -8.21 2.74
N GLU A 55 -16.81 -6.97 2.63
CA GLU A 55 -17.27 -6.40 1.36
C GLU A 55 -16.17 -6.37 0.30
N MET A 56 -14.95 -5.96 0.68
CA MET A 56 -13.80 -5.93 -0.22
C MET A 56 -13.40 -7.32 -0.70
N LEU A 57 -13.39 -8.32 0.19
CA LEU A 57 -13.09 -9.71 -0.17
C LEU A 57 -14.17 -10.30 -1.09
N GLN A 58 -15.45 -9.96 -0.87
CA GLN A 58 -16.53 -10.36 -1.76
C GLN A 58 -16.37 -9.73 -3.15
N LEU A 59 -16.05 -8.44 -3.22
CA LEU A 59 -15.74 -7.77 -4.49
C LEU A 59 -14.57 -8.44 -5.23
N ALA A 60 -13.50 -8.78 -4.50
CA ALA A 60 -12.34 -9.46 -5.07
C ALA A 60 -12.72 -10.84 -5.64
N LEU A 61 -13.57 -11.60 -4.94
CA LEU A 61 -14.11 -12.87 -5.42
C LEU A 61 -14.91 -12.69 -6.72
N ASP A 62 -15.90 -11.78 -6.70
CA ASP A 62 -16.84 -11.54 -7.80
C ASP A 62 -16.12 -11.06 -9.07
N LYS A 63 -15.13 -10.19 -8.91
CA LYS A 63 -14.33 -9.63 -10.00
C LYS A 63 -13.10 -10.48 -10.34
N LYS A 64 -12.88 -11.59 -9.63
CA LYS A 64 -11.73 -12.48 -9.79
C LYS A 64 -10.38 -11.75 -9.67
N ILE A 65 -10.33 -10.75 -8.78
CA ILE A 65 -9.11 -10.00 -8.49
C ILE A 65 -8.23 -10.88 -7.60
N LYS A 66 -6.99 -11.11 -8.04
CA LYS A 66 -6.00 -11.88 -7.28
C LYS A 66 -4.71 -11.07 -7.15
N PRO A 67 -4.04 -11.13 -6.00
CA PRO A 67 -2.70 -10.56 -5.89
C PRO A 67 -1.74 -11.37 -6.76
N TRP A 68 -0.72 -10.69 -7.27
CA TRP A 68 0.45 -11.38 -7.80
C TRP A 68 1.32 -11.82 -6.63
N ILE A 69 1.53 -13.14 -6.54
CA ILE A 69 2.21 -13.75 -5.42
C ILE A 69 3.37 -14.62 -5.88
N GLU A 70 4.38 -14.70 -5.02
CA GLU A 70 5.43 -15.71 -5.08
C GLU A 70 5.37 -16.51 -3.77
N THR A 71 5.12 -17.81 -3.88
CA THR A 71 5.05 -18.68 -2.71
C THR A 71 6.46 -19.02 -2.23
N ARG A 72 6.71 -18.90 -0.93
CA ARG A 72 7.96 -19.33 -0.29
C ARG A 72 7.65 -20.35 0.81
N PRO A 73 8.48 -21.39 1.01
CA PRO A 73 8.34 -22.26 2.18
C PRO A 73 8.40 -21.45 3.48
N MET A 74 7.60 -21.81 4.48
CA MET A 74 7.61 -21.14 5.80
C MET A 74 9.01 -21.19 6.45
N GLU A 75 9.78 -22.24 6.19
CA GLU A 75 11.15 -22.42 6.68
C GLU A 75 12.11 -21.33 6.14
N GLU A 76 11.78 -20.70 5.01
CA GLU A 76 12.57 -19.63 4.38
C GLU A 76 12.17 -18.22 4.84
N ALA A 77 11.33 -18.08 5.87
CA ALA A 77 10.83 -16.78 6.33
C ALA A 77 11.93 -15.73 6.57
N ASN A 78 13.07 -16.14 7.15
CA ASN A 78 14.19 -15.23 7.39
C ASN A 78 14.80 -14.70 6.08
N GLN A 79 14.97 -15.57 5.07
CA GLN A 79 15.49 -15.16 3.77
C GLN A 79 14.49 -14.28 3.04
N ALA A 80 13.19 -14.57 3.15
CA ALA A 80 12.13 -13.77 2.56
C ALA A 80 12.14 -12.31 3.03
N ILE A 81 12.54 -12.04 4.28
CA ILE A 81 12.71 -10.68 4.81
C ILE A 81 13.91 -9.98 4.17
N VAL A 82 15.07 -10.65 4.08
CA VAL A 82 16.27 -10.09 3.44
C VAL A 82 16.01 -9.77 1.97
N ASP A 83 15.33 -10.67 1.26
CA ASP A 83 14.93 -10.47 -0.13
C ASP A 83 13.96 -9.29 -0.29
N LEU A 84 13.02 -9.12 0.64
CA LEU A 84 12.07 -8.01 0.66
C LEU A 84 12.78 -6.66 0.82
N GLU A 85 13.72 -6.55 1.75
CA GLU A 85 14.54 -5.34 1.94
C GLU A 85 15.40 -5.04 0.69
N ALA A 86 15.88 -6.08 0.01
CA ALA A 86 16.60 -5.95 -1.26
C ALA A 86 15.68 -5.62 -2.45
N GLY A 87 14.36 -5.52 -2.27
CA GLY A 87 13.40 -5.19 -3.32
C GLY A 87 13.25 -6.27 -4.39
N LEU A 88 13.60 -7.52 -4.06
CA LEU A 88 13.52 -8.66 -4.99
C LEU A 88 12.08 -9.10 -5.32
N PRO A 89 11.12 -9.11 -4.38
CA PRO A 89 9.77 -9.56 -4.67
C PRO A 89 9.14 -8.81 -5.84
N ARG A 90 8.50 -9.53 -6.75
CA ARG A 90 7.52 -8.97 -7.67
C ARG A 90 6.17 -8.97 -6.96
N TYR A 91 5.93 -7.88 -6.23
CA TYR A 91 4.75 -7.62 -5.40
C TYR A 91 4.77 -8.34 -4.04
N ARG A 92 4.22 -9.55 -3.92
CA ARG A 92 3.96 -10.16 -2.60
C ARG A 92 4.54 -11.56 -2.45
N TYR A 93 5.37 -11.75 -1.45
CA TYR A 93 5.71 -13.09 -0.96
C TYR A 93 4.59 -13.64 -0.06
N VAL A 94 4.26 -14.92 -0.25
CA VAL A 94 3.30 -15.65 0.58
C VAL A 94 3.99 -16.89 1.15
N LEU A 95 4.12 -16.93 2.47
CA LEU A 95 4.70 -18.08 3.15
C LEU A 95 3.69 -19.23 3.19
N VAL A 96 4.11 -20.41 2.72
CA VAL A 96 3.28 -21.61 2.67
C VAL A 96 3.75 -22.59 3.73
N ASN A 97 2.83 -23.01 4.59
CA ASN A 97 3.09 -24.05 5.58
C ASN A 97 2.99 -25.43 4.93
N GLY A 98 4.14 -26.05 4.63
CA GLY A 98 4.21 -27.35 3.94
C GLY A 98 3.65 -28.54 4.72
N LYS A 99 3.28 -28.38 6.00
CA LYS A 99 2.72 -29.48 6.83
C LYS A 99 1.20 -29.64 6.74
N HIS A 100 0.49 -28.77 6.01
CA HIS A 100 -0.98 -28.76 5.93
C HIS A 100 -1.53 -28.65 4.50
N LEU A 101 -0.76 -29.11 3.51
CA LEU A 101 -1.27 -29.43 2.17
C LEU A 101 -1.39 -30.95 2.01
#